data_AF-A0A060CH58-F1
#
_entry.id   AF-A0A060CH58-F1
#
_cell.length_a   1.000
_cell.length_b   1.000
_cell.length_c   1.000
_cell.angle_alpha   90.00
_cell.angle_beta   90.00
_cell.angle_gamma   90.00
#
_symmetry.space_group_name_H-M   'P 1'
#
loop_
_entity.id
_entity.type
_entity.pdbx_description
1 polymer ?
#
loop_
_entity_poly.entity_id
_entity_poly.type
_entity_poly.pdbx_seq_one_letter_code
_entity_poly.pdbx_strand_id
1 'polypeptide(L)'
;PLIRAMFYEFPADPHCWELQDQYMFGPDYLVAPILYPNQESRQVYLPQGDWESQSDGKRWSGAHTIQVEAPLSVLPVFRRLDH
;
A
#
# COMPACT_ATOMS: atom_id res chain seq x y z
N PRO A 1 -16.79 -2.95 3.73
CA PRO A 1 -16.70 -2.04 2.54
C PRO A 1 -15.65 -2.55 1.57
N LEU A 2 -15.82 -2.34 0.26
CA LEU A 2 -14.83 -2.78 -0.72
C LEU A 2 -13.54 -1.95 -0.65
N ILE A 3 -13.68 -0.63 -0.54
CA ILE A 3 -12.58 0.31 -0.27
C ILE A 3 -12.61 0.64 1.22
N ARG A 4 -11.46 0.52 1.90
CA ARG A 4 -11.32 0.74 3.34
C ARG A 4 -10.09 1.61 3.62
N ALA A 5 -10.26 2.62 4.46
CA ALA A 5 -9.12 3.37 4.99
C ALA A 5 -8.22 2.43 5.83
N MET A 6 -6.93 2.73 5.90
CA MET A 6 -5.95 1.85 6.53
C MET A 6 -6.29 1.54 8.00
N PHE A 7 -6.70 2.54 8.79
CA PHE A 7 -7.07 2.36 10.21
C PHE A 7 -8.23 1.38 10.44
N TYR A 8 -9.11 1.15 9.45
CA TYR A 8 -10.19 0.18 9.60
C TYR A 8 -9.67 -1.25 9.64
N GLU A 9 -8.59 -1.54 8.91
CA GLU A 9 -7.96 -2.86 8.86
C GLU A 9 -6.87 -2.98 9.93
N PHE A 10 -6.13 -1.91 10.20
CA PHE A 10 -4.99 -1.88 11.13
C PHE A 10 -5.18 -0.83 12.23
N PRO A 11 -6.20 -0.97 13.11
CA PRO A 11 -6.53 0.07 14.09
C PRO A 11 -5.47 0.25 15.19
N ALA A 12 -4.65 -0.79 15.43
CA ALA A 12 -3.58 -0.78 16.43
C ALA A 12 -2.29 -0.08 15.95
N ASP A 13 -2.19 0.24 14.66
CA ASP A 13 -1.03 0.90 14.07
C ASP A 13 -1.31 2.40 13.93
N PRO A 14 -0.64 3.28 14.71
CA PRO A 14 -0.88 4.72 14.68
C PRO A 14 -0.66 5.34 13.30
N HIS A 15 0.27 4.83 12.49
CA HIS A 15 0.54 5.36 11.15
C HIS A 15 -0.71 5.23 10.26
N CYS A 16 -1.46 4.14 10.43
CA CYS A 16 -2.66 3.86 9.63
C CYS A 16 -3.80 4.86 9.87
N TRP A 17 -3.77 5.64 10.95
CA TRP A 17 -4.72 6.72 11.22
C TRP A 17 -4.41 8.01 10.46
N GLU A 18 -3.15 8.23 10.09
CA GLU A 18 -2.69 9.46 9.44
C GLU A 18 -2.64 9.34 7.91
N LEU A 19 -2.68 8.11 7.37
CA LEU A 19 -2.61 7.85 5.93
C LEU A 19 -3.92 8.25 5.23
N GLN A 20 -3.78 9.08 4.20
CA GLN A 20 -4.89 9.59 3.38
C GLN A 20 -4.80 9.21 1.90
N ASP A 21 -3.64 8.72 1.45
CA ASP A 21 -3.30 8.53 0.04
C ASP A 21 -3.05 7.06 -0.33
N GLN A 22 -3.41 6.13 0.55
CA GLN A 22 -3.40 4.69 0.31
C GLN A 22 -4.56 4.03 1.08
N TYR A 23 -5.04 2.90 0.57
CA TYR A 23 -6.22 2.23 1.11
C TYR A 23 -6.17 0.73 0.87
N MET A 24 -6.98 -0.02 1.63
CA MET A 24 -7.22 -1.43 1.38
C MET A 24 -8.39 -1.62 0.40
N PHE A 25 -8.20 -2.47 -0.60
CA PHE A 25 -9.21 -2.96 -1.53
C PHE A 25 -9.51 -4.43 -1.26
N GLY A 26 -10.70 -4.70 -0.72
CA GLY A 26 -10.98 -6.00 -0.12
C GLY A 26 -10.01 -6.26 1.05
N PRO A 27 -9.88 -7.52 1.51
CA PRO A 27 -8.99 -7.86 2.62
C PRO A 27 -7.54 -8.03 2.21
N ASP A 28 -7.27 -8.22 0.92
CA ASP A 28 -5.99 -8.75 0.47
C ASP A 28 -5.10 -7.72 -0.23
N TYR A 29 -5.66 -6.60 -0.70
CA TYR A 29 -4.90 -5.65 -1.52
C TYR A 29 -4.76 -4.29 -0.85
N LEU A 30 -3.53 -3.77 -0.81
CA LEU A 30 -3.21 -2.38 -0.51
C LEU A 30 -2.97 -1.66 -1.83
N VAL A 31 -3.66 -0.54 -2.04
CA VAL A 31 -3.56 0.28 -3.25
C VAL A 31 -3.05 1.66 -2.87
N ALA A 32 -2.01 2.11 -3.58
CA ALA A 32 -1.33 3.36 -3.33
C ALA A 32 -1.24 4.19 -4.64
N PRO A 33 -2.31 4.93 -5.00
CA PRO A 33 -2.38 5.67 -6.26
C PRO A 33 -1.37 6.82 -6.37
N ILE A 34 -1.00 7.16 -7.59
CA ILE A 34 -0.23 8.37 -7.91
C ILE A 34 -1.22 9.53 -8.07
N LEU A 35 -1.05 10.57 -7.24
CA LEU A 35 -2.01 11.67 -7.13
C LEU A 35 -1.57 12.94 -7.86
N TYR A 36 -0.30 13.01 -8.26
CA TYR A 36 0.31 14.22 -8.85
C TYR A 36 0.90 13.93 -10.24
N PRO A 37 0.78 14.89 -11.19
CA PRO A 37 1.44 14.78 -12.49
C PRO A 37 2.96 14.66 -12.36
N ASN A 38 3.59 13.89 -13.25
CA ASN A 38 5.04 13.66 -13.31
C ASN A 38 5.66 13.01 -12.05
N GLN A 39 4.84 12.43 -11.18
CA GLN A 39 5.32 11.62 -10.07
C GLN A 39 5.57 10.19 -10.57
N GLU A 40 6.83 9.83 -10.77
CA GLU A 40 7.24 8.49 -11.24
C GLU A 40 7.65 7.53 -10.12
N SER A 41 7.64 8.00 -8.87
CA SER A 41 7.81 7.17 -7.68
C SER A 41 7.08 7.76 -6.49
N ARG A 42 6.73 6.93 -5.51
CA ARG A 42 6.10 7.40 -4.27
C ARG A 42 6.53 6.58 -3.06
N GLN A 43 6.31 7.17 -1.90
CA GLN A 43 6.37 6.45 -0.63
C GLN A 43 5.07 5.69 -0.40
N VAL A 44 5.19 4.46 0.09
CA VAL A 44 4.07 3.61 0.48
C VAL A 44 4.39 3.03 1.85
N TYR A 45 3.50 3.21 2.81
CA TYR A 45 3.60 2.56 4.11
C TYR A 45 3.01 1.15 4.01
N LEU A 46 3.79 0.15 4.37
CA LEU A 46 3.32 -1.22 4.51
C LEU A 46 3.07 -1.48 6.00
N PRO A 47 1.82 -1.70 6.44
CA PRO A 47 1.51 -2.13 7.82
C PRO A 47 2.15 -3.47 8.13
N GLN A 48 2.14 -3.87 9.40
CA GLN A 48 2.63 -5.19 9.81
C GLN A 48 2.02 -6.32 8.95
N GLY A 49 2.88 -7.22 8.48
CA GLY A 49 2.54 -8.38 7.65
C GLY A 49 3.55 -8.59 6.52
N ASP A 50 3.29 -9.50 5.60
CA ASP A 50 4.13 -9.71 4.42
C ASP A 50 3.39 -9.29 3.16
N TRP A 51 4.05 -8.54 2.30
CA TRP A 51 3.43 -7.88 1.15
C TRP A 51 4.19 -8.22 -0.14
N GLU A 52 3.45 -8.51 -1.21
CA GLU A 52 3.97 -8.75 -2.55
C GLU A 52 3.47 -7.69 -3.53
N SER A 53 4.38 -7.04 -4.25
CA SER A 53 4.03 -6.13 -5.33
C SER A 53 3.43 -6.89 -6.50
N GLN A 54 2.27 -6.44 -6.98
CA GLN A 54 1.60 -7.03 -8.14
C GLN A 54 2.24 -6.64 -9.47
N SER A 55 3.14 -5.65 -9.50
CA SER A 55 3.78 -5.18 -10.74
C SER A 55 5.07 -5.94 -11.06
N ASP A 56 5.87 -6.27 -10.05
CA ASP A 56 7.20 -6.87 -10.22
C ASP A 56 7.47 -8.09 -9.32
N GLY A 57 6.51 -8.49 -8.47
CA GLY A 57 6.61 -9.66 -7.60
C GLY A 57 7.59 -9.50 -6.43
N LYS A 58 8.14 -8.30 -6.20
CA LYS A 58 9.00 -8.04 -5.04
C LYS A 58 8.22 -8.18 -3.75
N ARG A 59 8.91 -8.60 -2.69
CA ARG A 59 8.31 -8.84 -1.38
C ARG A 59 8.98 -8.00 -0.31
N TRP A 60 8.18 -7.60 0.66
CA TRP A 60 8.63 -6.86 1.84
C TRP A 60 7.91 -7.40 3.07
N SER A 61 8.63 -7.48 4.18
CA SER A 61 8.01 -7.53 5.49
C SER A 61 7.60 -6.12 5.89
N GLY A 62 6.45 -5.97 6.53
CA GLY A 62 5.80 -4.69 6.76
C GLY A 62 6.31 -3.93 7.97
N ALA A 63 5.46 -3.05 8.49
CA ALA A 63 5.74 -2.06 9.54
C ALA A 63 6.81 -1.02 9.15
N HIS A 64 6.92 -0.69 7.85
CA HIS A 64 7.81 0.36 7.37
C HIS A 64 7.34 0.99 6.07
N THR A 65 7.91 2.15 5.75
CA THR A 65 7.71 2.83 4.47
C THR A 65 8.73 2.34 3.45
N ILE A 66 8.28 2.17 2.21
CA ILE A 66 9.13 1.88 1.04
C ILE A 66 8.98 2.96 -0.02
N GLN A 67 10.06 3.24 -0.75
CA GLN A 67 10.00 3.97 -2.01
C GLN A 67 9.73 2.97 -3.12
N VAL A 68 8.70 3.22 -3.94
CA VAL A 68 8.39 2.37 -5.10
C VAL A 68 8.34 3.17 -6.38
N GLU A 69 8.84 2.55 -7.44
CA GLU A 69 8.70 3.04 -8.81
C GLU A 69 7.24 2.90 -9.24
N ALA A 70 6.72 3.97 -9.82
CA ALA A 70 5.36 4.08 -10.32
C ALA A 70 5.37 4.89 -11.63
N PRO A 71 6.03 4.37 -12.69
CA PRO A 71 5.93 4.98 -14.01
C PRO A 71 4.46 5.03 -14.45
N LEU A 72 4.14 5.87 -15.44
CA LEU A 72 2.76 6.19 -15.84
C LEU A 72 1.85 4.97 -16.08
N SER A 73 2.41 3.82 -16.47
CA SER A 73 1.69 2.56 -16.73
C SER A 73 1.51 1.66 -15.50
N VAL A 74 2.02 2.03 -14.32
CA VAL A 74 2.06 1.19 -13.13
C VAL A 74 1.35 1.89 -11.98
N LEU A 75 0.30 1.24 -11.49
CA LEU A 75 -0.33 1.57 -10.22
C LEU A 75 0.29 0.71 -9.12
N PRO A 76 0.88 1.31 -8.06
CA PRO A 76 1.36 0.54 -6.92
C PRO A 76 0.22 -0.21 -6.22
N VAL A 77 0.26 -1.54 -6.31
CA VAL A 77 -0.68 -2.46 -5.67
C VAL A 77 0.11 -3.59 -5.02
N PHE A 78 -0.21 -3.87 -3.77
CA PHE A 78 0.46 -4.89 -2.95
C PHE A 78 -0.58 -5.88 -2.45
N ARG A 79 -0.28 -7.16 -2.58
CA ARG A 79 -1.07 -8.24 -2.03
C ARG A 79 -0.50 -8.66 -0.67
N ARG A 80 -1.34 -8.77 0.34
CA ARG A 80 -0.99 -9.36 1.65
C ARG A 80 -0.83 -10.87 1.51
N LEU A 81 0.23 -11.42 2.09
CA LEU A 81 0.60 -12.83 1.98
C LEU A 81 0.26 -13.63 3.24
N ASP A 82 0.16 -12.95 4.37
CA ASP A 82 -0.16 -13.51 5.67
C ASP A 82 -1.68 -13.47 5.95
N HIS A 83 -2.19 -14.59 6.45
CA HIS A 83 -3.58 -14.82 6.87
C HIS A 83 -3.63 -15.14 8.37
#